data_AF-A0A661M8K3-F1
#
_entry.id   AF-A0A661M8K3-F1
#
_cell.length_a   1.000
_cell.length_b   1.000
_cell.length_c   1.000
_cell.angle_alpha   90.00
_cell.angle_beta   90.00
_cell.angle_gamma   90.00
#
_symmetry.space_group_name_H-M   'P 1'
#
loop_
_entity.id
_entity.type
_entity.pdbx_description
1 polymer ?
#
loop_
_entity_poly.entity_id
_entity_poly.type
_entity_poly.pdbx_seq_one_letter_code
_entity_poly.pdbx_strand_id
1 'polypeptide(L)'
;MSPNLPKIGVLVCLLSLPAIHGISSVAVREPVPSSPVEVSDGIVKIRGDGISVNLLVRALDKELGVEVLGLEQRALETISVSLSGRSVEGVLKKLMRALGEANYVFEYAGNRLFRVTVFPAGVEGKTKPRLRPPPTFSAGPVAVPKPRVGAVRIRSVIEGSQAERLDLRPGDLILEYDGVRVRRAPDLVAAVRRKAGQGSVDMVIMREGTRMDLTLGSGFIGVRIESVRIPLEELPRELREWD
;
A
#
# COMPACT_ATOMS: atom_id res chain seq x y z
N MET A 1 24.87 25.04 -49.14
CA MET A 1 23.66 25.55 -49.82
C MET A 1 22.82 24.36 -50.25
N SER A 2 21.63 24.18 -49.65
CA SER A 2 20.54 23.33 -50.15
C SER A 2 20.18 23.76 -51.59
N PRO A 3 19.50 22.93 -52.44
CA PRO A 3 18.14 22.40 -52.24
C PRO A 3 17.98 20.91 -52.68
N ASN A 4 17.07 20.12 -52.10
CA ASN A 4 15.61 20.01 -52.31
C ASN A 4 15.22 19.19 -53.57
N LEU A 5 14.44 18.13 -53.32
CA LEU A 5 13.62 17.33 -54.26
C LEU A 5 12.72 18.24 -55.15
N PRO A 6 11.98 17.79 -56.22
CA PRO A 6 11.27 16.49 -56.34
C PRO A 6 10.96 15.95 -57.78
N LYS A 7 10.16 14.88 -57.82
CA LYS A 7 9.17 14.43 -58.85
C LYS A 7 9.62 13.47 -59.94
N ILE A 8 9.00 12.28 -59.95
CA ILE A 8 8.46 11.62 -61.15
C ILE A 8 7.06 11.08 -60.78
N GLY A 9 6.04 11.50 -61.53
CA GLY A 9 4.69 10.94 -61.48
C GLY A 9 4.42 10.03 -62.69
N VAL A 10 3.20 9.49 -62.78
CA VAL A 10 2.38 9.30 -64.00
C VAL A 10 0.96 8.88 -63.57
N LEU A 11 0.02 9.09 -64.49
CA LEU A 11 -1.39 9.48 -64.40
C LEU A 11 -2.31 8.37 -64.96
N VAL A 12 -3.64 8.60 -64.85
CA VAL A 12 -4.78 8.11 -65.69
C VAL A 12 -5.54 6.92 -65.07
N CYS A 13 -6.89 6.84 -64.96
CA CYS A 13 -8.01 7.46 -65.70
C CYS A 13 -9.28 7.62 -64.84
N LEU A 14 -10.09 8.64 -65.12
CA LEU A 14 -11.50 8.75 -64.74
C LEU A 14 -12.38 7.85 -65.62
N LEU A 15 -13.39 7.20 -65.02
CA LEU A 15 -14.67 6.85 -65.64
C LEU A 15 -15.81 7.03 -64.62
N SER A 16 -16.96 7.47 -65.10
CA SER A 16 -18.08 8.07 -64.39
C SER A 16 -19.30 7.13 -64.29
N LEU A 17 -19.91 7.04 -63.08
CA LEU A 17 -21.31 6.71 -62.70
C LEU A 17 -21.95 5.36 -63.16
N PRO A 18 -23.07 4.84 -62.58
CA PRO A 18 -23.95 5.35 -61.51
C PRO A 18 -24.25 4.33 -60.37
N ALA A 19 -25.10 4.76 -59.42
CA ALA A 19 -25.59 4.03 -58.25
C ALA A 19 -26.33 2.72 -58.57
N ILE A 20 -26.03 1.65 -57.82
CA ILE A 20 -26.87 0.44 -57.70
C ILE A 20 -26.90 0.00 -56.23
N HIS A 21 -28.10 -0.40 -55.82
CA HIS A 21 -28.52 -0.76 -54.47
C HIS A 21 -27.79 -1.97 -53.89
N GLY A 22 -27.48 -1.87 -52.60
CA GLY A 22 -27.62 -2.93 -51.60
C GLY A 22 -26.71 -4.14 -51.71
N ILE A 23 -25.64 -4.20 -50.91
CA ILE A 23 -25.17 -5.44 -50.28
C ILE A 23 -24.53 -5.08 -48.93
N SER A 24 -24.86 -5.86 -47.91
CA SER A 24 -24.35 -5.85 -46.54
C SER A 24 -22.92 -5.33 -46.40
N SER A 25 -22.77 -4.29 -45.57
CA SER A 25 -21.47 -3.96 -44.99
C SER A 25 -21.06 -5.14 -44.11
N VAL A 26 -20.19 -5.97 -44.67
CA VAL A 26 -19.37 -6.93 -43.94
C VAL A 26 -18.63 -6.12 -42.88
N ALA A 27 -19.08 -6.27 -41.63
CA ALA A 27 -18.36 -5.72 -40.50
C ALA A 27 -16.92 -6.22 -40.59
N VAL A 28 -16.00 -5.29 -40.80
CA VAL A 28 -14.57 -5.49 -40.62
C VAL A 28 -14.41 -6.03 -39.20
N ARG A 29 -14.25 -7.36 -39.09
CA ARG A 29 -13.97 -8.01 -37.82
C ARG A 29 -12.58 -7.54 -37.43
N GLU A 30 -12.52 -6.62 -36.46
CA GLU A 30 -11.29 -6.30 -35.74
C GLU A 30 -10.62 -7.62 -35.33
N PRO A 31 -9.28 -7.73 -35.43
CA PRO A 31 -8.57 -8.96 -35.05
C PRO A 31 -8.97 -9.36 -33.64
N VAL A 32 -9.40 -10.62 -33.48
CA VAL A 32 -9.86 -11.16 -32.21
C VAL A 32 -8.70 -11.02 -31.19
N PRO A 33 -8.87 -10.26 -30.10
CA PRO A 33 -7.80 -10.05 -29.15
C PRO A 33 -7.41 -11.39 -28.49
N SER A 34 -6.10 -11.60 -28.31
CA SER A 34 -5.54 -12.84 -27.74
C SER A 34 -5.90 -13.05 -26.27
N SER A 35 -6.40 -12.01 -25.61
CA SER A 35 -6.89 -12.01 -24.23
C SER A 35 -8.14 -11.12 -24.14
N PRO A 36 -9.17 -11.49 -23.37
CA PRO A 36 -10.35 -10.65 -23.18
C PRO A 36 -10.07 -9.38 -22.33
N VAL A 37 -8.85 -9.27 -21.78
CA VAL A 37 -8.39 -8.12 -21.00
C VAL A 37 -7.12 -7.57 -21.64
N GLU A 38 -7.12 -6.27 -21.93
CA GLU A 38 -5.98 -5.54 -22.48
C GLU A 38 -5.65 -4.33 -21.61
N VAL A 39 -4.36 -4.12 -21.36
CA VAL A 39 -3.84 -2.91 -20.71
C VAL A 39 -2.93 -2.21 -21.70
N SER A 40 -3.27 -0.98 -22.10
CA SER A 40 -2.47 -0.19 -23.03
C SER A 40 -2.55 1.28 -22.66
N ASP A 41 -1.42 1.98 -22.63
CA ASP A 41 -1.33 3.41 -22.27
C ASP A 41 -2.05 3.78 -20.96
N GLY A 42 -2.01 2.89 -19.96
CA GLY A 42 -2.68 3.08 -18.66
C GLY A 42 -4.20 2.99 -18.71
N ILE A 43 -4.78 2.58 -19.85
CA ILE A 43 -6.21 2.30 -20.01
C ILE A 43 -6.40 0.79 -19.96
N VAL A 44 -7.27 0.36 -19.06
CA VAL A 44 -7.72 -1.03 -18.97
C VAL A 44 -8.96 -1.16 -19.87
N LYS A 45 -8.93 -2.14 -20.76
CA LYS A 45 -10.04 -2.51 -21.64
C LYS A 45 -10.38 -3.97 -21.38
N ILE A 46 -11.66 -4.24 -21.16
CA ILE A 46 -12.20 -5.60 -21.07
C ILE A 46 -13.18 -5.74 -22.22
N ARG A 47 -12.91 -6.66 -23.14
CA ARG A 47 -13.74 -6.90 -24.30
C ARG A 47 -13.94 -8.39 -24.49
N GLY A 48 -15.17 -8.74 -24.74
CA GLY A 48 -15.45 -9.75 -25.74
C GLY A 48 -16.89 -10.21 -25.73
N ASP A 49 -17.12 -11.13 -26.64
CA ASP A 49 -18.44 -11.55 -27.08
C ASP A 49 -18.57 -13.05 -26.83
N GLY A 50 -19.53 -13.44 -25.99
CA GLY A 50 -19.72 -14.84 -25.59
C GLY A 50 -18.57 -15.46 -24.79
N ILE A 51 -17.82 -14.66 -24.02
CA ILE A 51 -16.69 -15.16 -23.22
C ILE A 51 -17.21 -15.82 -21.94
N SER A 52 -16.72 -17.01 -21.60
CA SER A 52 -17.03 -17.62 -20.31
C SER A 52 -16.48 -16.80 -19.12
N VAL A 53 -17.25 -16.71 -18.04
CA VAL A 53 -16.83 -16.03 -16.80
C VAL A 53 -15.50 -16.59 -16.30
N ASN A 54 -15.29 -17.91 -16.37
CA ASN A 54 -14.01 -18.52 -15.99
C ASN A 54 -12.82 -17.97 -16.81
N LEU A 55 -12.97 -17.87 -18.13
CA LEU A 55 -11.92 -17.33 -18.98
C LEU A 55 -11.63 -15.86 -18.67
N LEU A 56 -12.68 -15.08 -18.36
CA LEU A 56 -12.53 -13.70 -17.93
C LEU A 56 -11.80 -13.59 -16.58
N VAL A 57 -12.19 -14.39 -15.57
CA VAL A 57 -11.54 -14.40 -14.26
C VAL A 57 -10.05 -14.73 -14.38
N ARG A 58 -9.69 -15.72 -15.20
CA ARG A 58 -8.29 -16.07 -15.47
C ARG A 58 -7.52 -14.95 -16.18
N ALA A 59 -8.17 -14.24 -17.09
CA ALA A 59 -7.56 -13.10 -17.78
C ALA A 59 -7.36 -11.90 -16.85
N LEU A 60 -8.27 -11.66 -15.91
CA LEU A 60 -8.12 -10.62 -14.88
C LEU A 60 -6.94 -10.91 -13.95
N ASP A 61 -6.78 -12.16 -13.52
CA ASP A 61 -5.63 -12.58 -12.72
C ASP A 61 -4.33 -12.43 -13.50
N LYS A 62 -4.29 -12.94 -14.74
CA LYS A 62 -3.08 -12.92 -15.57
C LYS A 62 -2.64 -11.51 -16.00
N GLU A 63 -3.56 -10.68 -16.48
CA GLU A 63 -3.24 -9.39 -17.10
C GLU A 63 -3.27 -8.23 -16.10
N LEU A 64 -4.09 -8.31 -15.03
CA LEU A 64 -4.21 -7.26 -14.00
C LEU A 64 -3.63 -7.67 -12.64
N GLY A 65 -3.33 -8.95 -12.41
CA GLY A 65 -2.93 -9.46 -11.09
C GLY A 65 -4.06 -9.38 -10.06
N VAL A 66 -5.31 -9.46 -10.52
CA VAL A 66 -6.51 -9.36 -9.68
C VAL A 66 -7.20 -10.71 -9.59
N GLU A 67 -7.20 -11.29 -8.40
CA GLU A 67 -7.92 -12.52 -8.09
C GLU A 67 -9.42 -12.22 -7.94
N VAL A 68 -10.29 -12.98 -8.60
CA VAL A 68 -11.75 -12.83 -8.47
C VAL A 68 -12.34 -14.10 -7.86
N LEU A 69 -12.94 -13.97 -6.69
CA LEU A 69 -13.57 -15.05 -5.92
C LEU A 69 -15.09 -14.89 -5.92
N GLY A 70 -15.82 -16.00 -5.76
CA GLY A 70 -17.29 -15.99 -5.63
C GLY A 70 -18.07 -16.07 -6.94
N LEU A 71 -17.38 -16.15 -8.09
CA LEU A 71 -17.98 -16.35 -9.41
C LEU A 71 -17.89 -17.81 -9.90
N GLU A 72 -17.45 -18.75 -9.06
CA GLU A 72 -17.17 -20.14 -9.44
C GLU A 72 -18.42 -20.87 -9.92
N GLN A 73 -19.59 -20.58 -9.32
CA GLN A 73 -20.87 -21.18 -9.72
C GLN A 73 -21.35 -20.69 -11.10
N ARG A 74 -20.85 -19.53 -11.55
CA ARG A 74 -21.17 -18.91 -12.83
C ARG A 74 -20.07 -19.13 -13.87
N ALA A 75 -19.08 -20.00 -13.59
CA ALA A 75 -17.89 -20.20 -14.41
C ALA A 75 -18.19 -20.54 -15.89
N LEU A 76 -19.27 -21.27 -16.17
CA LEU A 76 -19.70 -21.67 -17.52
C LEU A 76 -20.61 -20.65 -18.21
N GLU A 77 -21.05 -19.61 -17.50
CA GLU A 77 -21.87 -18.55 -18.09
C GLU A 77 -21.04 -17.75 -19.08
N THR A 78 -21.61 -17.46 -20.24
CA THR A 78 -20.98 -16.63 -21.26
C THR A 78 -21.54 -15.22 -21.21
N ILE A 79 -20.65 -14.22 -21.18
CA ILE A 79 -21.01 -12.81 -21.13
C ILE A 79 -20.46 -12.08 -22.35
N SER A 80 -21.20 -11.08 -22.82
CA SER A 80 -20.73 -10.11 -23.81
C SER A 80 -20.56 -8.75 -23.14
N VAL A 81 -19.32 -8.29 -23.00
CA VAL A 81 -18.98 -7.05 -22.31
C VAL A 81 -17.95 -6.25 -23.12
N SER A 82 -18.10 -4.93 -23.16
CA SER A 82 -17.12 -4.00 -23.72
C SER A 82 -16.98 -2.81 -22.77
N LEU A 83 -15.93 -2.85 -21.96
CA LEU A 83 -15.67 -1.92 -20.87
C LEU A 83 -14.28 -1.31 -21.05
N SER A 84 -14.16 -0.03 -20.73
CA SER A 84 -12.87 0.66 -20.71
C SER A 84 -12.82 1.69 -19.58
N GLY A 85 -11.61 1.96 -19.11
CA GLY A 85 -11.38 2.96 -18.07
C GLY A 85 -9.91 3.18 -17.78
N ARG A 86 -9.62 4.30 -17.12
CA ARG A 86 -8.24 4.71 -16.73
C ARG A 86 -7.78 4.08 -15.42
N SER A 87 -8.65 3.35 -14.73
CA SER A 87 -8.34 2.69 -13.45
C SER A 87 -8.91 1.27 -13.43
N VAL A 88 -8.13 0.34 -12.90
CA VAL A 88 -8.51 -1.07 -12.74
C VAL A 88 -9.81 -1.17 -11.92
N GLU A 89 -9.88 -0.48 -10.79
CA GLU A 89 -11.06 -0.47 -9.93
C GLU A 89 -12.31 0.05 -10.66
N GLY A 90 -12.18 1.14 -11.43
CA GLY A 90 -13.30 1.71 -12.16
C GLY A 90 -13.85 0.75 -13.23
N VAL A 91 -12.96 0.03 -13.91
CA VAL A 91 -13.34 -0.98 -14.90
C VAL A 91 -13.98 -2.20 -14.22
N LEU A 92 -13.44 -2.66 -13.10
CA LEU A 92 -14.01 -3.78 -12.35
C LEU A 92 -15.36 -3.45 -11.74
N LYS A 93 -15.58 -2.24 -11.21
CA LYS A 93 -16.91 -1.78 -10.76
C LYS A 93 -17.95 -1.85 -11.90
N LYS A 94 -17.56 -1.43 -13.10
CA LYS A 94 -18.43 -1.56 -14.29
C LYS A 94 -18.67 -3.02 -14.65
N LEU A 95 -17.65 -3.87 -14.53
CA LEU A 95 -17.77 -5.30 -14.78
C LEU A 95 -18.72 -5.97 -13.80
N MET A 96 -18.59 -5.72 -12.49
CA MET A 96 -19.51 -6.26 -11.47
C MET A 96 -20.95 -5.85 -11.77
N ARG A 97 -21.18 -4.58 -12.14
CA ARG A 97 -22.49 -4.10 -12.57
C ARG A 97 -23.01 -4.82 -13.82
N ALA A 98 -22.15 -5.08 -14.81
CA ALA A 98 -22.52 -5.83 -16.02
C ALA A 98 -22.85 -7.30 -15.73
N LEU A 99 -22.19 -7.90 -14.72
CA LEU A 99 -22.48 -9.24 -14.23
C LEU A 99 -23.76 -9.31 -13.36
N GLY A 100 -24.35 -8.16 -13.00
CA GLY A 100 -25.48 -8.09 -12.07
C GLY A 100 -25.09 -8.28 -10.60
N GLU A 101 -23.80 -8.23 -10.30
CA GLU A 101 -23.27 -8.44 -8.96
C GLU A 101 -23.15 -7.09 -8.24
N ALA A 102 -24.02 -6.87 -7.25
CA ALA A 102 -24.02 -5.67 -6.43
C ALA A 102 -23.31 -5.86 -5.07
N ASN A 103 -23.11 -7.11 -4.65
CA ASN A 103 -22.56 -7.45 -3.35
C ASN A 103 -21.13 -7.99 -3.53
N TYR A 104 -20.14 -7.10 -3.47
CA TYR A 104 -18.74 -7.47 -3.60
C TYR A 104 -17.83 -6.58 -2.75
N VAL A 105 -16.64 -7.08 -2.45
CA VAL A 105 -15.59 -6.38 -1.68
C VAL A 105 -14.30 -6.33 -2.49
N PHE A 106 -13.60 -5.20 -2.39
CA PHE A 106 -12.26 -4.99 -2.97
C PHE A 106 -11.19 -5.06 -1.89
N GLU A 107 -10.11 -5.78 -2.16
CA GLU A 107 -8.94 -5.89 -1.28
C GLU A 107 -7.68 -5.34 -1.96
N TYR A 108 -6.90 -4.57 -1.19
CA TYR A 108 -5.74 -3.81 -1.67
C TYR A 108 -4.47 -4.18 -0.92
N ALA A 109 -3.35 -4.24 -1.66
CA ALA A 109 -2.00 -4.30 -1.12
C ALA A 109 -1.34 -2.95 -1.38
N GLY A 110 -1.31 -2.08 -0.37
CA GLY A 110 -0.95 -0.68 -0.54
C GLY A 110 -1.99 0.05 -1.41
N ASN A 111 -1.57 0.58 -2.56
CA ASN A 111 -2.45 1.26 -3.53
C ASN A 111 -2.89 0.37 -4.71
N ARG A 112 -2.51 -0.92 -4.71
CA ARG A 112 -2.81 -1.86 -5.79
C ARG A 112 -3.95 -2.78 -5.38
N LEU A 113 -5.05 -2.76 -6.13
CA LEU A 113 -6.11 -3.75 -6.01
C LEU A 113 -5.55 -5.12 -6.42
N PHE A 114 -5.68 -6.12 -5.55
CA PHE A 114 -5.20 -7.48 -5.84
C PHE A 114 -6.30 -8.55 -5.78
N ARG A 115 -7.46 -8.23 -5.18
CA ARG A 115 -8.57 -9.19 -5.09
C ARG A 115 -9.94 -8.52 -5.09
N VAL A 116 -10.90 -9.22 -5.70
CA VAL A 116 -12.33 -8.94 -5.65
C VAL A 116 -13.06 -10.18 -5.14
N THR A 117 -13.90 -10.02 -4.12
CA THR A 117 -14.72 -11.12 -3.59
C THR A 117 -16.19 -10.79 -3.83
N VAL A 118 -16.87 -11.60 -4.64
CA VAL A 118 -18.30 -11.49 -4.93
C VAL A 118 -19.09 -12.39 -3.97
N PHE A 119 -20.19 -11.87 -3.42
CA PHE A 119 -21.06 -12.60 -2.52
C PHE A 119 -22.41 -12.84 -3.22
N PRO A 120 -22.95 -14.07 -3.21
CA PRO A 120 -24.19 -14.38 -3.89
C PRO A 120 -25.36 -13.56 -3.32
N ALA A 121 -26.19 -13.02 -4.21
CA ALA A 121 -27.42 -12.35 -3.84
C ALA A 121 -28.47 -13.39 -3.41
N GLY A 122 -28.60 -13.65 -2.10
CA GLY A 122 -29.71 -14.43 -1.58
C GLY A 122 -29.54 -15.03 -0.19
N VAL A 123 -29.75 -14.21 0.85
CA VAL A 123 -30.70 -14.56 1.92
C VAL A 123 -31.43 -13.27 2.30
N GLU A 124 -32.50 -12.94 1.59
CA GLU A 124 -33.55 -12.05 2.09
C GLU A 124 -34.37 -12.83 3.12
N GLY A 125 -33.73 -13.11 4.25
CA GLY A 125 -34.37 -13.68 5.43
C GLY A 125 -34.45 -12.58 6.47
N LYS A 126 -35.65 -12.29 6.95
CA LYS A 126 -35.85 -11.69 8.27
C LYS A 126 -35.37 -12.67 9.35
N THR A 127 -34.08 -12.89 9.37
CA THR A 127 -33.34 -13.54 10.43
C THR A 127 -31.99 -12.88 10.31
N LYS A 128 -31.64 -12.05 11.31
CA LYS A 128 -30.24 -11.77 11.61
C LYS A 128 -29.50 -13.09 11.39
N PRO A 129 -28.41 -13.13 10.59
CA PRO A 129 -27.59 -14.32 10.54
C PRO A 129 -27.45 -14.76 11.98
N ARG A 130 -27.92 -15.97 12.32
CA ARG A 130 -27.46 -16.58 13.56
C ARG A 130 -25.97 -16.57 13.35
N LEU A 131 -25.26 -15.66 14.02
CA LEU A 131 -23.82 -15.75 14.08
C LEU A 131 -23.65 -17.20 14.50
N ARG A 132 -23.10 -18.03 13.60
CA ARG A 132 -22.37 -19.19 14.11
C ARG A 132 -21.52 -18.55 15.18
N PRO A 133 -21.64 -18.96 16.47
CA PRO A 133 -20.69 -18.47 17.45
C PRO A 133 -19.35 -18.60 16.74
N PRO A 134 -18.57 -17.49 16.64
CA PRO A 134 -17.30 -17.53 15.93
C PRO A 134 -16.65 -18.84 16.33
N PRO A 135 -16.08 -19.63 15.37
CA PRO A 135 -15.42 -20.87 15.73
C PRO A 135 -14.67 -20.55 17.00
N THR A 136 -14.95 -21.29 18.07
CA THR A 136 -14.30 -21.04 19.34
C THR A 136 -12.86 -21.40 19.05
N PHE A 137 -12.13 -20.43 18.49
CA PHE A 137 -10.78 -20.20 18.84
C PHE A 137 -10.91 -20.17 20.35
N SER A 138 -10.59 -21.31 20.96
CA SER A 138 -9.75 -21.27 22.14
C SER A 138 -8.74 -20.19 21.78
N ALA A 139 -9.04 -18.98 22.23
CA ALA A 139 -8.11 -17.90 22.24
C ALA A 139 -7.07 -18.43 23.21
N GLY A 140 -6.16 -19.27 22.69
CA GLY A 140 -4.84 -19.39 23.25
C GLY A 140 -4.42 -17.95 23.53
N PRO A 141 -3.91 -17.68 24.73
CA PRO A 141 -3.92 -16.36 25.35
C PRO A 141 -3.63 -15.29 24.31
N VAL A 142 -4.65 -14.51 23.95
CA VAL A 142 -4.47 -13.35 23.07
C VAL A 142 -3.49 -12.47 23.82
N ALA A 143 -2.26 -12.39 23.33
CA ALA A 143 -1.26 -11.52 23.90
C ALA A 143 -1.84 -10.12 23.85
N VAL A 144 -2.25 -9.61 25.02
CA VAL A 144 -2.71 -8.22 25.16
C VAL A 144 -1.61 -7.35 24.55
N PRO A 145 -1.91 -6.52 23.53
CA PRO A 145 -0.89 -5.68 22.92
C PRO A 145 -0.32 -4.79 24.00
N LYS A 146 0.92 -5.06 24.39
CA LYS A 146 1.60 -4.32 25.44
C LYS A 146 1.77 -2.86 25.01
N PRO A 147 1.40 -1.88 25.86
CA PRO A 147 1.58 -0.47 25.54
C PRO A 147 3.05 -0.21 25.21
N ARG A 148 3.31 0.57 24.15
CA ARG A 148 4.67 0.90 23.69
C ARG A 148 4.92 2.39 23.80
N VAL A 149 6.12 2.74 24.24
CA VAL A 149 6.58 4.12 24.40
C VAL A 149 7.73 4.42 23.44
N GLY A 150 7.80 5.67 22.98
CA GLY A 150 8.92 6.14 22.18
C GLY A 150 10.14 6.42 23.05
N ALA A 151 11.31 6.02 22.57
CA ALA A 151 12.61 6.31 23.17
C ALA A 151 13.67 6.57 22.08
N VAL A 152 14.82 7.08 22.47
CA VAL A 152 15.94 7.32 21.56
C VAL A 152 17.08 6.36 21.87
N ARG A 153 17.49 5.55 20.89
CA ARG A 153 18.60 4.59 21.04
C ARG A 153 19.89 5.16 20.48
N ILE A 154 21.00 4.95 21.18
CA ILE A 154 22.35 5.23 20.70
C ILE A 154 22.75 4.12 19.73
N ARG A 155 23.02 4.48 18.47
CA ARG A 155 23.52 3.59 17.42
C ARG A 155 25.04 3.45 17.44
N SER A 156 25.73 4.57 17.66
CA SER A 156 27.19 4.59 17.78
C SER A 156 27.64 5.84 18.53
N VAL A 157 28.81 5.76 19.15
CA VAL A 157 29.47 6.89 19.82
C VAL A 157 30.61 7.39 18.93
N ILE A 158 30.83 8.70 18.94
CA ILE A 158 31.91 9.35 18.19
C ILE A 158 33.15 9.41 19.10
N GLU A 159 34.31 9.03 18.60
CA GLU A 159 35.57 9.06 19.34
C GLU A 159 35.96 10.49 19.76
N GLY A 160 36.53 10.62 20.95
CA GLY A 160 36.91 11.90 21.56
C GLY A 160 35.75 12.75 22.07
N SER A 161 34.51 12.25 21.95
CA SER A 161 33.31 12.98 22.35
C SER A 161 33.00 12.88 23.85
N GLN A 162 32.05 13.69 24.31
CA GLN A 162 31.58 13.64 25.68
C GLN A 162 30.88 12.31 26.00
N ALA A 163 30.17 11.75 25.02
CA ALA A 163 29.54 10.44 25.12
C ALA A 163 30.56 9.33 25.40
N GLU A 164 31.72 9.36 24.74
CA GLU A 164 32.78 8.38 24.99
C GLU A 164 33.36 8.52 26.40
N ARG A 165 33.61 9.75 26.85
CA ARG A 165 34.13 10.03 28.21
C ARG A 165 33.17 9.60 29.32
N LEU A 166 31.88 9.59 29.03
CA LEU A 166 30.82 9.15 29.95
C LEU A 166 30.46 7.67 29.79
N ASP A 167 31.26 6.91 29.04
CA ASP A 167 31.03 5.49 28.75
C ASP A 167 29.62 5.21 28.22
N LEU A 168 29.08 6.11 27.39
CA LEU A 168 27.88 5.81 26.62
C LEU A 168 28.20 4.73 25.59
N ARG A 169 27.24 3.85 25.35
CA ARG A 169 27.45 2.68 24.49
C ARG A 169 26.35 2.55 23.45
N PRO A 170 26.65 1.94 22.29
CA PRO A 170 25.62 1.48 21.38
C PRO A 170 24.61 0.59 22.11
N GLY A 171 23.31 0.85 21.93
CA GLY A 171 22.23 0.12 22.60
C GLY A 171 21.61 0.87 23.78
N ASP A 172 22.29 1.86 24.36
CA ASP A 172 21.74 2.68 25.43
C ASP A 172 20.51 3.47 24.94
N LEU A 173 19.52 3.61 25.82
CA LEU A 173 18.29 4.32 25.55
C LEU A 173 18.25 5.62 26.34
N ILE A 174 18.21 6.75 25.64
CA ILE A 174 18.06 8.07 26.22
C ILE A 174 16.56 8.30 26.48
N LEU A 175 16.21 8.48 27.75
CA LEU A 175 14.83 8.64 28.22
C LEU A 175 14.51 10.10 28.56
N GLU A 176 15.51 10.84 29.06
CA GLU A 176 15.35 12.22 29.50
C GLU A 176 16.64 13.01 29.26
N TYR A 177 16.48 14.30 29.01
CA TYR A 177 17.55 15.26 28.92
C TYR A 177 17.10 16.57 29.58
N ASP A 178 17.80 17.00 30.62
CA ASP A 178 17.53 18.23 31.38
C ASP A 178 16.10 18.29 31.96
N GLY A 179 15.62 17.21 32.58
CA GLY A 179 14.23 17.15 33.06
C GLY A 179 13.18 17.00 31.94
N VAL A 180 13.59 17.01 30.67
CA VAL A 180 12.68 16.92 29.52
C VAL A 180 12.69 15.52 28.95
N ARG A 181 11.51 14.90 28.91
CA ARG A 181 11.32 13.56 28.37
C ARG A 181 11.59 13.52 26.88
N VAL A 182 12.39 12.53 26.46
CA VAL A 182 12.80 12.33 25.08
C VAL A 182 12.07 11.12 24.53
N ARG A 183 11.09 11.34 23.63
CA ARG A 183 10.32 10.24 23.01
C ARG A 183 10.82 9.91 21.60
N ARG A 184 11.43 10.89 20.92
CA ARG A 184 11.95 10.79 19.55
C ARG A 184 13.24 11.59 19.39
N ALA A 185 14.01 11.26 18.36
CA ALA A 185 15.27 11.94 18.06
C ALA A 185 15.15 13.48 17.93
N PRO A 186 14.10 14.04 17.29
CA PRO A 186 13.91 15.50 17.24
C PRO A 186 13.74 16.14 18.63
N ASP A 187 13.15 15.42 19.59
CA ASP A 187 12.92 15.93 20.95
C ASP A 187 14.27 16.14 21.66
N LEU A 188 15.19 15.17 21.52
CA LEU A 188 16.55 15.27 22.06
C LEU A 188 17.32 16.42 21.41
N VAL A 189 17.28 16.54 20.08
CA VAL A 189 17.97 17.61 19.35
C VAL A 189 17.46 18.99 19.80
N ALA A 190 16.15 19.14 19.98
CA ALA A 190 15.55 20.38 20.48
C ALA A 190 15.98 20.68 21.92
N ALA A 191 16.00 19.67 22.81
CA ALA A 191 16.40 19.82 24.20
C ALA A 191 17.88 20.23 24.34
N VAL A 192 18.77 19.59 23.58
CA VAL A 192 20.20 19.94 23.53
C VAL A 192 20.41 21.38 23.05
N ARG A 193 19.71 21.79 21.98
CA ARG A 193 19.82 23.15 21.44
C ARG A 193 19.35 24.22 22.43
N ARG A 194 18.25 23.96 23.15
CA ARG A 194 17.72 24.88 24.15
C ARG A 194 18.69 25.13 25.30
N LYS A 195 19.49 24.13 25.64
CA LYS A 195 20.44 24.17 26.77
C LYS A 195 21.89 24.37 26.35
N ALA A 196 22.16 24.60 25.06
CA ALA A 196 23.50 24.86 24.58
C ALA A 196 24.11 26.08 25.29
N GLY A 197 25.29 25.92 25.88
CA GLY A 197 26.00 26.97 26.62
C GLY A 197 25.60 27.11 28.10
N GLN A 198 24.66 26.30 28.60
CA GLN A 198 24.31 26.24 30.01
C GLN A 198 25.11 25.14 30.71
N GLY A 199 26.37 25.43 31.05
CA GLY A 199 27.21 24.64 31.97
C GLY A 199 27.05 23.13 31.86
N SER A 200 26.58 22.49 32.93
CA SER A 200 26.27 21.06 33.01
C SER A 200 24.77 20.80 32.88
N VAL A 201 24.43 19.65 32.30
CA VAL A 201 23.06 19.16 32.10
C VAL A 201 22.98 17.73 32.62
N ASP A 202 21.82 17.34 33.15
CA ASP A 202 21.56 15.96 33.55
C ASP A 202 20.84 15.21 32.42
N MET A 203 21.23 13.96 32.20
CA MET A 203 20.65 13.08 31.19
C MET A 203 20.37 11.72 31.82
N VAL A 204 19.19 11.18 31.54
CA VAL A 204 18.78 9.88 32.04
C VAL A 204 18.83 8.90 30.89
N ILE A 205 19.63 7.85 31.07
CA ILE A 205 19.69 6.73 30.14
C ILE A 205 19.19 5.46 30.80
N MET A 206 18.93 4.47 29.95
CA MET A 206 18.67 3.11 30.36
C MET A 206 19.58 2.16 29.58
N ARG A 207 20.25 1.30 30.33
CA ARG A 207 21.11 0.22 29.82
C ARG A 207 20.64 -1.09 30.42
N GLU A 208 20.26 -2.04 29.56
CA GLU A 208 19.79 -3.38 29.99
C GLU A 208 18.68 -3.33 31.06
N GLY A 209 17.76 -2.36 30.96
CA GLY A 209 16.66 -2.16 31.91
C GLY A 209 17.03 -1.41 33.20
N THR A 210 18.30 -1.06 33.39
CA THR A 210 18.77 -0.27 34.54
C THR A 210 18.81 1.21 34.19
N ARG A 211 18.19 2.05 35.02
CA ARG A 211 18.26 3.51 34.92
C ARG A 211 19.65 3.99 35.34
N MET A 212 20.23 4.90 34.57
CA MET A 212 21.47 5.58 34.94
C MET A 212 21.32 7.08 34.69
N ASP A 213 21.64 7.88 35.70
CA ASP A 213 21.67 9.33 35.61
C ASP A 213 23.11 9.78 35.35
N LEU A 214 23.30 10.59 34.31
CA LEU A 214 24.59 11.06 33.83
C LEU A 214 24.60 12.57 33.74
N THR A 215 25.59 13.21 34.34
CA THR A 215 25.81 14.65 34.19
C THR A 215 26.84 14.90 33.10
N LEU A 216 26.50 15.73 32.13
CA LEU A 216 27.32 16.00 30.96
C LEU A 216 27.33 17.50 30.63
N GLY A 217 28.40 18.01 30.02
CA GLY A 217 28.47 19.40 29.58
C GLY A 217 27.39 19.71 28.54
N SER A 218 26.83 20.90 28.59
CA SER A 218 25.93 21.38 27.54
C SER A 218 26.66 21.47 26.20
N GLY A 219 25.99 21.06 25.12
CA GLY A 219 26.51 21.16 23.76
C GLY A 219 26.63 19.80 23.07
N PHE A 220 27.76 19.56 22.41
CA PHE A 220 27.94 18.40 21.54
C PHE A 220 28.15 17.11 22.34
N ILE A 221 27.11 16.27 22.39
CA ILE A 221 27.16 14.96 23.08
C ILE A 221 28.05 13.96 22.33
N GLY A 222 27.94 13.91 20.99
CA GLY A 222 28.73 13.01 20.14
C GLY A 222 28.17 11.59 19.97
N VAL A 223 26.85 11.47 19.80
CA VAL A 223 26.17 10.20 19.55
C VAL A 223 25.47 10.20 18.19
N ARG A 224 25.46 9.05 17.52
CA ARG A 224 24.50 8.76 16.45
C ARG A 224 23.30 8.08 17.08
N ILE A 225 22.11 8.56 16.77
CA ILE A 225 20.87 8.14 17.42
C ILE A 225 19.82 7.68 16.41
N GLU A 226 18.88 6.86 16.88
CA GLU A 226 17.67 6.48 16.16
C GLU A 226 16.45 6.48 17.10
N SER A 227 15.25 6.67 16.56
CA SER A 227 14.02 6.59 17.35
C SER A 227 13.51 5.16 17.37
N VAL A 228 13.25 4.62 18.56
CA VAL A 228 12.74 3.26 18.75
C VAL A 228 11.44 3.27 19.55
N ARG A 229 10.69 2.17 19.48
CA ARG A 229 9.52 1.94 20.32
C ARG A 229 9.78 0.73 21.20
N ILE A 230 9.76 0.92 22.50
CA ILE A 230 9.98 -0.14 23.50
C ILE A 230 8.67 -0.43 24.26
N PRO A 231 8.41 -1.66 24.68
CA PRO A 231 7.33 -1.98 25.61
C PRO A 231 7.42 -1.15 26.90
N LEU A 232 6.28 -0.69 27.42
CA LEU A 232 6.21 0.11 28.66
C LEU A 232 6.79 -0.67 29.85
N GLU A 233 6.68 -1.99 29.84
CA GLU A 233 7.19 -2.87 30.88
C GLU A 233 8.72 -3.00 30.88
N GLU A 234 9.41 -2.43 29.89
CA GLU A 234 10.87 -2.34 29.87
C GLU A 234 11.37 -1.02 30.46
N LEU A 235 10.51 -0.02 30.68
CA LEU A 235 10.91 1.20 31.37
C LEU A 235 11.16 0.95 32.87
N PRO A 236 12.08 1.70 33.50
CA PRO A 236 12.21 1.74 34.96
C PRO A 236 10.86 2.09 35.59
N ARG A 237 10.53 1.47 36.74
CA ARG A 237 9.21 1.64 37.38
C ARG A 237 8.88 3.11 37.66
N GLU A 238 9.86 3.92 38.04
CA GLU A 238 9.68 5.35 38.29
C GLU A 238 9.22 6.15 37.07
N LEU A 239 9.52 5.67 35.85
CA LEU A 239 9.13 6.32 34.60
C LEU A 239 7.84 5.73 33.98
N ARG A 240 7.24 4.72 34.63
CA ARG A 240 5.94 4.13 34.23
C ARG A 240 4.74 4.89 34.78
N GLU A 241 4.89 5.61 35.89
CA GLU A 241 3.80 6.35 36.57
C GLU A 241 3.52 7.73 35.96
N TRP A 242 4.09 8.04 34.79
CA TRP A 242 3.93 9.32 34.10
C TRP A 242 3.02 9.18 32.87
N ASP A 243 1.77 8.79 33.10
CA ASP A 243 0.65 8.86 32.16
C ASP A 243 -0.59 9.44 32.86
#